data_AF-A0A353CZL5-F1
#
_entry.id   AF-A0A353CZL5-F1
#
_cell.length_a   1.000
_cell.length_b   1.000
_cell.length_c   1.000
_cell.angle_alpha   90.00
_cell.angle_beta   90.00
_cell.angle_gamma   90.00
#
_symmetry.space_group_name_H-M   'P 1'
#
loop_
_entity.id
_entity.type
_entity.pdbx_description
1 polymer ?
#
loop_
_entity_poly.entity_id
_entity_poly.type
_entity_poly.pdbx_seq_one_letter_code
_entity_poly.pdbx_strand_id
1 'polypeptide(L)' 'LQAQSLGLGAAVVGAFDDSRIETILNLPAGEQVLYLMPIGRPQTE' A
#
# COMPACT_ATOMS: atom_id res chain seq x y z
N LEU A 1 5.49 6.84 -10.29
CA LEU A 1 5.51 8.09 -11.09
C LEU A 1 4.11 8.65 -11.37
N GLN A 2 3.06 7.83 -11.54
CA GLN A 2 1.70 8.36 -11.79
C GLN A 2 1.08 9.14 -10.62
N ALA A 3 1.26 8.68 -9.37
CA ALA A 3 0.81 9.46 -8.22
C ALA A 3 1.45 10.87 -8.20
N GLN A 4 2.76 10.94 -8.47
CA GLN A 4 3.49 12.21 -8.58
C GLN A 4 2.96 13.10 -9.71
N SER A 5 2.67 12.55 -10.90
CA SER A 5 2.13 13.35 -12.01
C SER A 5 0.73 13.92 -11.71
N LEU A 6 -0.02 13.28 -10.82
CA LEU A 6 -1.30 13.75 -10.31
C LEU A 6 -1.17 14.69 -9.09
N GLY A 7 0.05 15.03 -8.67
CA GLY A 7 0.30 15.87 -7.49
C GLY A 7 -0.03 15.16 -6.16
N LEU A 8 0.02 13.83 -6.13
CA LEU A 8 -0.19 13.00 -4.95
C LEU A 8 1.15 12.48 -4.40
N GLY A 9 1.22 12.36 -3.08
CA GLY A 9 2.26 11.62 -2.37
C GLY A 9 1.97 10.13 -2.34
N ALA A 10 3.04 9.33 -2.28
CA ALA A 10 3.00 7.89 -2.13
C ALA A 10 4.13 7.45 -1.20
N ALA A 11 3.88 6.44 -0.37
CA ALA A 11 4.91 5.79 0.45
C ALA A 11 4.90 4.28 0.20
N VAL A 12 6.06 3.64 0.23
CA VAL A 12 6.16 2.18 0.20
C VAL A 12 6.26 1.68 1.63
N VAL A 13 5.35 0.79 2.02
CA VAL A 13 5.30 0.20 3.35
C VAL A 13 5.51 -1.31 3.23
N GLY A 14 6.66 -1.78 3.71
CA GLY A 14 6.98 -3.21 3.81
C GLY A 14 6.74 -3.80 5.20
N ALA A 15 6.52 -2.97 6.22
CA ALA A 15 6.30 -3.42 7.59
C ALA A 15 4.79 -3.45 7.90
N PHE A 16 4.18 -4.63 7.81
CA PHE A 16 2.79 -4.91 8.18
C PHE A 16 2.67 -6.37 8.66
N ASP A 17 1.47 -6.77 9.08
CA ASP A 17 1.16 -8.17 9.43
C ASP A 17 0.60 -8.88 8.20
N ASP A 18 1.44 -9.67 7.54
CA ASP A 18 1.16 -10.37 6.30
C ASP A 18 -0.12 -11.20 6.42
N SER A 19 -0.19 -12.07 7.44
CA SER A 19 -1.32 -12.99 7.65
C SER A 19 -2.65 -12.27 7.83
N ARG A 20 -2.62 -11.14 8.55
CA ARG A 20 -3.80 -10.32 8.80
C ARG A 20 -4.23 -9.59 7.53
N ILE A 21 -3.31 -9.03 6.77
CA ILE A 21 -3.63 -8.32 5.53
C ILE A 21 -4.14 -9.29 4.47
N GLU A 22 -3.54 -10.47 4.30
CA GLU A 22 -3.99 -11.50 3.37
C GLU A 22 -5.44 -11.93 3.66
N THR A 23 -5.78 -12.06 4.95
CA THR A 23 -7.15 -12.34 5.39
C THR A 23 -8.11 -11.18 5.07
N ILE A 24 -7.71 -9.93 5.35
CA ILE A 24 -8.54 -8.74 5.09
C ILE A 24 -8.80 -8.57 3.59
N LEU A 25 -7.78 -8.79 2.76
CA LEU A 25 -7.88 -8.69 1.31
C LEU A 25 -8.54 -9.91 0.67
N ASN A 26 -8.77 -10.99 1.44
CA ASN A 26 -9.30 -12.26 0.97
C ASN A 26 -8.52 -12.79 -0.25
N LEU A 27 -7.19 -12.85 -0.12
CA LEU A 27 -6.33 -13.24 -1.24
C LEU A 27 -6.54 -14.71 -1.63
N PRO A 28 -6.49 -15.02 -2.94
CA PRO A 28 -6.44 -16.40 -3.43
C PRO A 28 -5.24 -17.17 -2.88
N ALA A 29 -5.40 -18.49 -2.77
CA ALA A 29 -4.30 -19.37 -2.41
C ALA A 29 -3.13 -19.20 -3.39
N GLY A 30 -1.93 -18.96 -2.85
CA GLY A 30 -0.70 -18.78 -3.63
C GLY A 30 -0.36 -17.32 -3.97
N GLU A 31 -1.24 -16.37 -3.66
CA GLU A 31 -0.91 -14.94 -3.68
C GLU A 31 -0.35 -14.49 -2.33
N GLN A 32 0.54 -13.49 -2.34
CA GLN A 32 1.17 -12.93 -1.15
C GLN A 32 1.25 -11.40 -1.26
N VAL A 33 1.16 -10.71 -0.14
CA VAL A 33 1.31 -9.25 -0.10
C VAL A 33 2.78 -8.89 -0.03
N LEU A 34 3.32 -8.24 -1.05
CA LEU A 34 4.73 -7.83 -1.08
C LEU A 34 4.98 -6.48 -0.40
N TYR A 35 4.06 -5.53 -0.60
CA TYR A 35 4.10 -4.21 0.02
C TYR A 35 2.73 -3.54 -0.07
N LEU A 36 2.51 -2.56 0.80
CA LEU A 36 1.37 -1.64 0.72
C LEU A 36 1.86 -0.28 0.23
N MET A 37 1.04 0.40 -0.58
CA MET A 37 1.34 1.72 -1.11
C MET A 37 0.19 2.70 -0.81
N PRO A 38 0.15 3.34 0.38
CA PRO A 38 -0.77 4.44 0.63
C PRO A 38 -0.50 5.60 -0.33
N ILE A 39 -1.58 6.16 -0.87
CA ILE A 39 -1.58 7.31 -1.78
C ILE A 39 -2.46 8.41 -1.19
N GLY A 40 -2.01 9.65 -1.23
CA GLY A 40 -2.81 10.77 -0.74
C GLY A 40 -2.13 12.12 -0.91
N ARG A 41 -2.75 13.16 -0.36
CA ARG A 41 -2.13 14.48 -0.23
C ARG A 41 -1.34 14.50 1.08
N PRO A 42 -0.01 14.66 1.05
CA PRO A 42 0.77 14.78 2.28
C PRO A 42 0.24 15.97 3.06
N GLN A 43 0.01 15.79 4.36
CA GLN A 43 -0.27 16.91 5.24
C GLN A 43 1.05 17.63 5.49
N THR A 44 1.29 18.70 4.75
CA THR A 44 2.31 19.69 5.08
C THR A 44 1.74 20.64 6.12
N GLU A 45 2.44 20.79 7.25
CA GLU A 45 2.27 21.96 8.12
C GLU A 45 2.58 23.25 7.38
#